data_AF-A0A382B7K8-F1
#
_entry.id   AF-A0A382B7K8-F1
#
_cell.length_a   1.000
_cell.length_b   1.000
_cell.length_c   1.000
_cell.angle_alpha   90.00
_cell.angle_beta   90.00
_cell.angle_gamma   90.00
#
_symmetry.space_group_name_H-M   'P 1'
#
loop_
_entity.id
_entity.type
_entity.pdbx_description
1 polymer ?
#
loop_
_entity_poly.entity_id
_entity_poly.type
_entity_poly.pdbx_seq_one_letter_code
_entity_poly.pdbx_strand_id
1 'polypeptide(L)'
;MPLWGTSTDADNQPKWLGGVNAEGASGRKTDCFAAPGGWAMRAGQANSGNDNTSAQVEILAALSAGHASGLSAQLGEANLLSVGWVTNTSLAHDGTGRLDIYFNCDEALTVTSAAWSADAGDYETNQWYFIMDILGPTDMVSDANIVMQYYAGSGTNRITFRGVIPAAAVSGARFAFNATGATSRDCQMTTNGSAAVVDGNGTTCTWADQKLFGSSAGAGVDHSSAVWGTGVAQYNSELVETQTLETVAGSSSGSSATVLTSLACV
;
A
#
# COMPACT_ATOMS: atom_id res chain seq x y z
N MET A 1 23.44 -22.72 -4.31
CA MET A 1 22.05 -22.20 -4.23
C MET A 1 22.06 -20.77 -4.74
N PRO A 2 21.08 -20.33 -5.54
CA PRO A 2 20.99 -18.93 -5.93
C PRO A 2 20.76 -18.06 -4.69
N LEU A 3 21.38 -16.88 -4.66
CA LEU A 3 21.33 -15.94 -3.53
C LEU A 3 19.95 -15.30 -3.33
N TRP A 4 19.10 -15.38 -4.34
CA TRP A 4 17.75 -14.82 -4.40
C TRP A 4 16.86 -15.70 -5.30
N GLY A 5 15.60 -15.34 -5.53
CA GLY A 5 14.68 -16.12 -6.38
C GLY A 5 14.87 -15.86 -7.87
N THR A 6 13.92 -16.31 -8.69
CA THR A 6 13.87 -16.01 -10.14
C THR A 6 12.46 -15.67 -10.61
N SER A 7 11.50 -15.54 -9.70
CA SER A 7 10.11 -15.15 -9.98
C SER A 7 9.87 -13.69 -9.59
N THR A 8 8.66 -13.17 -9.77
CA THR A 8 8.25 -11.84 -9.32
C THR A 8 7.67 -11.84 -7.89
N ASP A 9 7.73 -12.98 -7.19
CA ASP A 9 7.19 -13.10 -5.84
C ASP A 9 8.06 -12.40 -4.80
N ALA A 10 7.53 -12.12 -3.61
CA ALA A 10 8.32 -11.51 -2.53
C ALA A 10 9.48 -12.39 -2.04
N ASP A 11 9.44 -13.70 -2.32
CA ASP A 11 10.57 -14.60 -2.07
C ASP A 11 11.69 -14.47 -3.10
N ASN A 12 11.50 -13.61 -4.11
CA ASN A 12 12.53 -13.26 -5.06
C ASN A 12 13.67 -12.45 -4.45
N GLN A 13 13.44 -11.74 -3.35
CA GLN A 13 14.45 -10.91 -2.67
C GLN A 13 15.62 -11.74 -2.08
N PRO A 14 16.76 -11.11 -1.71
CA PRO A 14 17.92 -11.82 -1.17
C PRO A 14 17.60 -12.68 0.05
N LYS A 15 18.02 -13.95 0.02
CA LYS A 15 17.64 -14.97 1.02
C LYS A 15 18.25 -14.77 2.41
N TRP A 16 19.22 -13.88 2.52
CA TRP A 16 19.90 -13.55 3.78
C TRP A 16 19.25 -12.38 4.53
N LEU A 17 18.26 -11.71 3.92
CA LEU A 17 17.41 -10.74 4.61
C LEU A 17 16.51 -11.44 5.62
N GLY A 18 16.14 -10.73 6.69
CA GLY A 18 15.15 -11.22 7.62
C GLY A 18 13.76 -11.32 6.98
N GLY A 19 12.81 -11.95 7.67
CA GLY A 19 11.41 -11.95 7.25
C GLY A 19 10.83 -10.53 7.15
N VAL A 20 9.57 -10.43 6.68
CA VAL A 20 8.86 -9.15 6.47
C VAL A 20 8.80 -8.25 7.72
N ASN A 21 8.87 -8.85 8.92
CA ASN A 21 8.79 -8.15 10.21
C ASN A 21 10.15 -7.99 10.92
N ALA A 22 11.25 -8.35 10.28
CA ALA A 22 12.55 -8.40 10.95
C ALA A 22 13.20 -7.02 11.16
N GLU A 23 13.27 -6.53 12.40
CA GLU A 23 13.98 -5.27 12.73
C GLU A 23 15.48 -5.44 13.04
N GLY A 24 16.01 -6.66 12.90
CA GLY A 24 17.41 -6.98 13.19
C GLY A 24 18.39 -6.48 12.13
N ALA A 25 19.68 -6.73 12.35
CA ALA A 25 20.78 -6.29 11.48
C ALA A 25 20.65 -6.75 10.01
N SER A 26 19.92 -7.84 9.74
CA SER A 26 19.65 -8.30 8.38
C SER A 26 18.67 -7.41 7.61
N GLY A 27 17.86 -6.58 8.27
CA GLY A 27 16.80 -5.80 7.64
C GLY A 27 15.55 -6.59 7.28
N ARG A 28 14.46 -5.85 7.03
CA ARG A 28 13.18 -6.40 6.56
C ARG A 28 13.22 -6.62 5.06
N LYS A 29 12.65 -7.74 4.62
CA LYS A 29 12.39 -8.02 3.20
C LYS A 29 11.55 -6.92 2.52
N THR A 30 10.56 -6.37 3.21
CA THR A 30 9.65 -5.32 2.68
C THR A 30 10.33 -3.98 2.37
N ASP A 31 11.52 -3.75 2.90
CA ASP A 31 12.32 -2.56 2.63
C ASP A 31 13.35 -2.77 1.51
N CYS A 32 13.55 -4.02 1.08
CA CYS A 32 14.37 -4.36 -0.07
C CYS A 32 13.55 -4.27 -1.36
N PHE A 33 14.14 -3.70 -2.40
CA PHE A 33 13.50 -3.56 -3.70
C PHE A 33 14.53 -3.71 -4.83
N ALA A 34 14.04 -4.01 -6.03
CA ALA A 34 14.85 -4.07 -7.22
C ALA A 34 15.13 -2.67 -7.76
N ALA A 35 16.40 -2.41 -8.03
CA ALA A 35 16.90 -1.20 -8.66
C ALA A 35 17.74 -1.57 -9.89
N PRO A 36 18.04 -0.63 -10.81
CA PRO A 36 18.86 -0.91 -11.98
C PRO A 36 20.22 -1.56 -11.64
N GLY A 37 20.84 -1.17 -10.51
CA GLY A 37 22.13 -1.70 -10.05
C GLY A 37 22.07 -3.05 -9.32
N GLY A 38 20.87 -3.58 -9.01
CA GLY A 38 20.65 -4.81 -8.26
C GLY A 38 19.65 -4.65 -7.13
N TRP A 39 19.74 -5.50 -6.11
CA TRP A 39 18.87 -5.40 -4.93
C TRP A 39 19.32 -4.23 -4.05
N ALA A 40 18.39 -3.36 -3.69
CA ALA A 40 18.65 -2.17 -2.91
C ALA A 40 17.83 -2.16 -1.62
N MET A 41 18.39 -1.60 -0.54
CA MET A 41 17.65 -1.31 0.68
C MET A 41 17.11 0.12 0.63
N ARG A 42 15.85 0.33 1.04
CA ARG A 42 15.27 1.67 1.19
C ARG A 42 16.20 2.54 2.04
N ALA A 43 16.25 3.84 1.75
CA ALA A 43 16.97 4.78 2.59
C ALA A 43 16.34 4.89 4.00
N GLY A 44 17.14 5.29 4.98
CA GLY A 44 16.69 5.55 6.33
C GLY A 44 16.48 4.34 7.22
N GLN A 45 16.93 3.15 6.80
CA GLN A 45 16.79 1.93 7.60
C GLN A 45 17.97 1.79 8.55
N ALA A 46 17.71 1.66 9.86
CA ALA A 46 18.77 1.59 10.87
C ALA A 46 19.75 0.43 10.65
N ASN A 47 19.31 -0.65 10.00
CA ASN A 47 20.15 -1.82 9.66
C ASN A 47 21.21 -1.54 8.58
N SER A 48 21.07 -0.46 7.80
CA SER A 48 22.10 -0.04 6.81
C SER A 48 23.22 0.79 7.44
N GLY A 49 23.12 1.13 8.72
CA GLY A 49 24.05 2.05 9.39
C GLY A 49 23.88 3.51 8.97
N ASN A 50 22.84 3.83 8.17
CA ASN A 50 22.48 5.18 7.76
C ASN A 50 20.95 5.37 7.80
N ASP A 51 20.47 5.95 8.88
CA ASP A 51 19.05 6.24 9.13
C ASP A 51 18.55 7.54 8.48
N ASN A 52 19.36 8.19 7.64
CA ASN A 52 18.91 9.32 6.84
C ASN A 52 17.98 8.85 5.71
N THR A 53 16.70 9.18 5.82
CA THR A 53 15.65 8.87 4.83
C THR A 53 15.85 9.53 3.46
N SER A 54 16.70 10.55 3.38
CA SER A 54 17.03 11.27 2.14
C SER A 54 18.37 10.83 1.52
N ALA A 55 19.00 9.78 2.04
CA ALA A 55 20.23 9.25 1.48
C ALA A 55 19.99 8.55 0.13
N GLN A 56 21.07 8.37 -0.65
CA GLN A 56 21.04 7.40 -1.74
C GLN A 56 20.83 5.99 -1.18
N VAL A 57 20.08 5.18 -1.93
CA VAL A 57 19.80 3.79 -1.56
C VAL A 57 21.08 2.95 -1.63
N GLU A 58 21.21 2.01 -0.71
CA GLU A 58 22.36 1.10 -0.66
C GLU A 58 22.11 -0.13 -1.54
N ILE A 59 23.02 -0.44 -2.45
CA ILE A 59 22.97 -1.68 -3.24
C ILE A 59 23.51 -2.83 -2.38
N LEU A 60 22.59 -3.70 -1.95
CA LEU A 60 22.84 -4.87 -1.13
C LEU A 60 23.47 -6.03 -1.90
N ALA A 61 23.05 -6.20 -3.16
CA ALA A 61 23.60 -7.21 -4.05
C ALA A 61 23.63 -6.64 -5.47
N ALA A 62 24.85 -6.33 -5.93
CA ALA A 62 25.06 -5.79 -7.26
C ALA A 62 24.86 -6.87 -8.33
N LEU A 63 24.28 -6.48 -9.45
CA LEU A 63 24.29 -7.28 -10.67
C LEU A 63 25.56 -7.01 -11.46
N SER A 64 25.99 -7.99 -12.27
CA SER A 64 27.11 -7.78 -13.18
C SER A 64 26.75 -6.72 -14.22
N ALA A 65 27.73 -5.91 -14.62
CA ALA A 65 27.56 -4.84 -15.60
C ALA A 65 27.04 -5.31 -16.98
N GLY A 66 26.97 -6.62 -17.22
CA GLY A 66 26.45 -7.23 -18.44
C GLY A 66 24.95 -7.58 -18.39
N HIS A 67 24.26 -7.34 -17.28
CA HIS A 67 22.80 -7.40 -17.25
C HIS A 67 22.26 -6.13 -17.91
N ALA A 68 22.10 -6.19 -19.24
CA ALA A 68 21.91 -5.04 -20.12
C ALA A 68 20.67 -4.16 -19.79
N SER A 69 19.77 -4.66 -18.94
CA SER A 69 18.52 -3.98 -18.56
C SER A 69 18.41 -3.71 -17.05
N GLY A 70 19.34 -4.22 -16.22
CA GLY A 70 19.22 -4.14 -14.76
C GLY A 70 18.11 -5.04 -14.19
N LEU A 71 17.99 -5.10 -12.86
CA LEU A 71 17.04 -6.00 -12.17
C LEU A 71 15.58 -5.59 -12.41
N SER A 72 15.29 -4.29 -12.28
CA SER A 72 13.96 -3.68 -12.47
C SER A 72 13.36 -4.07 -13.83
N ALA A 73 14.09 -3.86 -14.92
CA ALA A 73 13.60 -4.27 -16.25
C ALA A 73 13.43 -5.78 -16.43
N GLN A 74 14.07 -6.63 -15.61
CA GLN A 74 13.88 -8.08 -15.66
C GLN A 74 12.59 -8.51 -14.94
N LEU A 75 12.20 -7.80 -13.88
CA LEU A 75 10.96 -8.06 -13.15
C LEU A 75 9.74 -7.55 -13.94
N GLY A 76 9.93 -6.55 -14.80
CA GLY A 76 8.91 -6.04 -15.68
C GLY A 76 8.25 -4.82 -15.07
N GLU A 77 6.93 -4.90 -14.85
CA GLU A 77 6.18 -3.89 -14.12
C GLU A 77 6.32 -4.14 -12.61
N ALA A 78 6.51 -3.07 -11.83
CA ALA A 78 6.55 -3.14 -10.37
C ALA A 78 5.30 -3.81 -9.79
N ASN A 79 5.48 -4.82 -8.94
CA ASN A 79 4.43 -5.50 -8.21
C ASN A 79 4.16 -4.84 -6.86
N LEU A 80 2.89 -4.85 -6.44
CA LEU A 80 2.53 -4.52 -5.07
C LEU A 80 2.79 -5.73 -4.19
N LEU A 81 3.80 -5.62 -3.33
CA LEU A 81 4.09 -6.63 -2.33
C LEU A 81 3.10 -6.47 -1.21
N SER A 82 3.20 -5.41 -0.40
CA SER A 82 2.45 -5.24 0.85
C SER A 82 1.59 -4.01 0.92
N VAL A 83 0.57 -4.04 1.78
CA VAL A 83 -0.14 -2.85 2.23
C VAL A 83 -0.20 -2.81 3.75
N GLY A 84 -0.09 -1.63 4.34
CA GLY A 84 -0.24 -1.43 5.77
C GLY A 84 -0.65 -0.02 6.11
N TRP A 85 -0.75 0.28 7.41
CA TRP A 85 -1.15 1.58 7.91
C TRP A 85 -0.49 1.86 9.25
N VAL A 86 -0.53 3.12 9.66
CA VAL A 86 -0.05 3.55 10.97
C VAL A 86 -1.26 3.74 11.88
N THR A 87 -1.30 3.05 13.02
CA THR A 87 -2.40 3.12 13.99
C THR A 87 -2.31 4.30 14.95
N ASN A 88 -1.19 5.06 14.92
CA ASN A 88 -0.93 6.17 15.83
C ASN A 88 -1.34 7.55 15.28
N THR A 89 -1.89 7.63 14.07
CA THR A 89 -2.47 8.88 13.57
C THR A 89 -3.78 9.16 14.30
N SER A 90 -4.11 10.45 14.49
CA SER A 90 -5.39 10.80 15.10
C SER A 90 -6.51 10.37 14.16
N LEU A 91 -7.22 9.30 14.53
CA LEU A 91 -8.42 8.83 13.84
C LEU A 91 -9.67 9.59 14.34
N ALA A 92 -9.51 10.89 14.64
CA ALA A 92 -10.59 11.73 15.16
C ALA A 92 -11.68 11.92 14.11
N HIS A 93 -12.94 11.76 14.53
CA HIS A 93 -14.10 11.90 13.66
C HIS A 93 -14.64 13.34 13.56
N ASP A 94 -13.84 14.35 13.90
CA ASP A 94 -14.23 15.77 13.94
C ASP A 94 -13.89 16.56 12.65
N GLY A 95 -13.51 15.86 11.58
CA GLY A 95 -13.04 16.46 10.33
C GLY A 95 -11.53 16.75 10.30
N THR A 96 -10.83 16.59 11.42
CA THR A 96 -9.39 16.85 11.52
C THR A 96 -8.55 15.57 11.49
N GLY A 97 -9.17 14.41 11.73
CA GLY A 97 -8.49 13.12 11.69
C GLY A 97 -7.93 12.77 10.31
N ARG A 98 -6.85 11.99 10.31
CA ARG A 98 -6.15 11.54 9.10
C ARG A 98 -5.86 10.04 9.18
N LEU A 99 -6.08 9.36 8.07
CA LEU A 99 -5.71 7.96 7.87
C LEU A 99 -4.60 7.89 6.84
N ASP A 100 -3.51 7.20 7.19
CA ASP A 100 -2.40 6.91 6.28
C ASP A 100 -2.34 5.42 5.99
N ILE A 101 -2.37 5.07 4.70
CA ILE A 101 -2.18 3.71 4.21
C ILE A 101 -0.96 3.72 3.30
N TYR A 102 -0.01 2.84 3.55
CA TYR A 102 1.21 2.69 2.76
C TYR A 102 1.21 1.38 1.96
N PHE A 103 1.70 1.48 0.74
CA PHE A 103 1.80 0.42 -0.27
C PHE A 103 3.28 0.18 -0.53
N ASN A 104 3.77 -1.04 -0.34
CA ASN A 104 5.16 -1.40 -0.56
C ASN A 104 5.29 -2.23 -1.84
N CYS A 105 6.11 -1.77 -2.75
CA CYS A 105 6.36 -2.42 -4.02
C CYS A 105 7.71 -3.14 -4.01
N ASP A 106 7.89 -4.05 -4.96
CA ASP A 106 9.17 -4.71 -5.23
C ASP A 106 10.16 -3.82 -5.99
N GLU A 107 9.71 -2.67 -6.49
CA GLU A 107 10.51 -1.65 -7.18
C GLU A 107 10.17 -0.25 -6.67
N ALA A 108 11.05 0.72 -6.93
CA ALA A 108 10.75 2.13 -6.68
C ALA A 108 9.76 2.65 -7.72
N LEU A 109 8.77 3.45 -7.29
CA LEU A 109 7.81 4.07 -8.20
C LEU A 109 8.10 5.55 -8.37
N THR A 110 7.97 6.04 -9.59
CA THR A 110 7.88 7.47 -9.90
C THR A 110 6.41 7.84 -10.06
N VAL A 111 5.92 8.69 -9.17
CA VAL A 111 4.52 9.11 -9.14
C VAL A 111 4.41 10.57 -9.60
N THR A 112 3.60 10.80 -10.62
CA THR A 112 3.11 12.13 -11.00
C THR A 112 1.71 12.30 -10.43
N SER A 113 1.51 13.29 -9.57
CA SER A 113 0.22 13.58 -8.96
C SER A 113 0.15 15.00 -8.40
N ALA A 114 -1.05 15.53 -8.23
CA ALA A 114 -1.27 16.74 -7.45
C ALA A 114 -0.85 16.54 -5.99
N ALA A 115 -0.37 17.60 -5.35
CA ALA A 115 -0.08 17.55 -3.93
C ALA A 115 -1.37 17.26 -3.15
N TRP A 116 -1.25 16.50 -2.06
CA TRP A 116 -2.36 16.23 -1.16
C TRP A 116 -3.07 17.53 -0.74
N SER A 117 -4.39 17.53 -0.77
CA SER A 117 -5.22 18.65 -0.32
C SER A 117 -6.20 18.25 0.78
N ALA A 118 -6.47 19.17 1.70
CA ALA A 118 -7.54 19.04 2.69
C ALA A 118 -8.88 19.56 2.15
N ASP A 119 -8.90 20.17 0.96
CA ASP A 119 -10.08 20.77 0.35
C ASP A 119 -10.79 19.74 -0.54
N ALA A 120 -12.06 19.46 -0.22
CA ALA A 120 -12.82 18.39 -0.86
C ALA A 120 -12.98 18.52 -2.38
N GLY A 121 -12.87 19.73 -2.93
CA GLY A 121 -12.91 19.96 -4.38
C GLY A 121 -11.67 19.46 -5.13
N ASP A 122 -10.56 19.25 -4.43
CA ASP A 122 -9.27 18.88 -5.01
C ASP A 122 -8.91 17.40 -4.78
N TYR A 123 -9.73 16.67 -4.03
CA TYR A 123 -9.43 15.28 -3.63
C TYR A 123 -9.18 14.33 -4.80
N GLU A 124 -9.78 14.59 -5.96
CA GLU A 124 -9.68 13.69 -7.11
C GLU A 124 -9.00 14.37 -8.32
N THR A 125 -8.76 15.68 -8.29
CA THR A 125 -8.30 16.44 -9.45
C THR A 125 -6.79 16.27 -9.65
N ASN A 126 -6.39 15.77 -10.83
CA ASN A 126 -4.98 15.47 -11.15
C ASN A 126 -4.30 14.54 -10.13
N GLN A 127 -5.09 13.69 -9.47
CA GLN A 127 -4.69 12.93 -8.29
C GLN A 127 -4.64 11.43 -8.61
N TRP A 128 -3.75 10.71 -7.93
CA TRP A 128 -3.78 9.25 -7.85
C TRP A 128 -4.42 8.87 -6.53
N TYR A 129 -5.58 8.21 -6.58
CA TYR A 129 -6.39 7.98 -5.39
C TYR A 129 -7.18 6.68 -5.43
N PHE A 130 -7.73 6.32 -4.28
CA PHE A 130 -8.82 5.36 -4.14
C PHE A 130 -9.80 5.86 -3.08
N ILE A 131 -10.98 5.25 -2.99
CA ILE A 131 -12.04 5.68 -2.06
C ILE A 131 -12.38 4.53 -1.12
N MET A 132 -12.59 4.86 0.16
CA MET A 132 -13.10 3.94 1.16
C MET A 132 -14.40 4.46 1.76
N ASP A 133 -15.17 3.56 2.37
CA ASP A 133 -16.32 3.86 3.19
C ASP A 133 -15.93 4.02 4.66
N ILE A 134 -16.58 4.98 5.33
CA ILE A 134 -16.65 5.09 6.78
C ILE A 134 -17.99 4.48 7.18
N LEU A 135 -17.96 3.33 7.85
CA LEU A 135 -19.15 2.61 8.25
C LEU A 135 -19.54 2.94 9.69
N GLY A 136 -20.84 3.15 9.91
CA GLY A 136 -21.41 3.25 11.24
C GLY A 136 -21.22 1.95 12.02
N PRO A 137 -20.79 2.00 13.30
CA PRO A 137 -20.48 0.80 14.08
C PRO A 137 -21.70 -0.08 14.40
N THR A 138 -22.91 0.46 14.29
CA THR A 138 -24.15 -0.20 14.71
C THR A 138 -24.76 -1.05 13.60
N ASP A 139 -24.80 -0.57 12.37
CA ASP A 139 -25.50 -1.17 11.24
C ASP A 139 -24.57 -1.61 10.10
N MET A 140 -23.28 -1.25 10.17
CA MET A 140 -22.27 -1.48 9.12
C MET A 140 -22.65 -0.82 7.77
N VAL A 141 -23.41 0.27 7.82
CA VAL A 141 -23.80 1.06 6.64
C VAL A 141 -22.85 2.25 6.49
N SER A 142 -22.58 2.66 5.24
CA SER A 142 -21.72 3.80 4.94
C SER A 142 -22.39 5.11 5.38
N ASP A 143 -21.76 5.79 6.35
CA ASP A 143 -22.13 7.12 6.81
C ASP A 143 -21.50 8.21 5.93
N ALA A 144 -20.29 7.94 5.44
CA ALA A 144 -19.51 8.84 4.62
C ALA A 144 -18.40 8.12 3.85
N ASN A 145 -17.65 8.87 3.04
CA ASN A 145 -16.53 8.35 2.27
C ASN A 145 -15.25 9.11 2.59
N ILE A 146 -14.13 8.44 2.44
CA ILE A 146 -12.80 9.02 2.53
C ILE A 146 -12.09 8.80 1.20
N VAL A 147 -11.61 9.90 0.60
CA VAL A 147 -10.75 9.85 -0.58
C VAL A 147 -9.31 9.77 -0.10
N MET A 148 -8.65 8.66 -0.42
CA MET A 148 -7.26 8.38 -0.07
C MET A 148 -6.38 8.87 -1.21
N GLN A 149 -5.83 10.07 -1.06
CA GLN A 149 -5.02 10.73 -2.07
C GLN A 149 -3.56 10.31 -1.96
N TYR A 150 -2.82 10.27 -3.06
CA TYR A 150 -1.36 10.18 -2.99
C TYR A 150 -0.81 11.31 -2.12
N TYR A 151 0.04 10.94 -1.17
CA TYR A 151 0.61 11.86 -0.19
C TYR A 151 2.13 11.95 -0.30
N ALA A 152 2.82 10.82 -0.39
CA ALA A 152 4.28 10.77 -0.42
C ALA A 152 4.81 9.44 -0.98
N GLY A 153 6.11 9.41 -1.30
CA GLY A 153 6.84 8.17 -1.58
C GLY A 153 7.40 8.04 -2.99
N SER A 154 7.15 8.98 -3.90
CA SER A 154 7.77 8.97 -5.23
C SER A 154 9.29 8.89 -5.14
N GLY A 155 9.89 8.07 -6.01
CA GLY A 155 11.30 7.70 -6.00
C GLY A 155 11.66 6.60 -5.00
N THR A 156 10.68 6.03 -4.30
CA THR A 156 10.87 4.95 -3.32
C THR A 156 9.94 3.77 -3.60
N ASN A 157 10.19 2.63 -2.97
CA ASN A 157 9.31 1.46 -3.05
C ASN A 157 8.19 1.47 -1.99
N ARG A 158 7.93 2.61 -1.32
CA ARG A 158 6.80 2.78 -0.40
C ARG A 158 6.03 4.03 -0.75
N ILE A 159 4.79 3.85 -1.18
CA ILE A 159 3.86 4.94 -1.47
C ILE A 159 2.88 5.09 -0.32
N THR A 160 2.70 6.32 0.15
CA THR A 160 1.71 6.65 1.18
C THR A 160 0.53 7.36 0.55
N PHE A 161 -0.67 6.87 0.86
CA PHE A 161 -1.93 7.56 0.61
C PHE A 161 -2.49 8.10 1.91
N ARG A 162 -3.04 9.31 1.87
CA ARG A 162 -3.63 9.98 3.02
C ARG A 162 -5.05 10.43 2.72
N GLY A 163 -5.97 10.10 3.62
CA GLY A 163 -7.34 10.60 3.59
C GLY A 163 -7.66 11.50 4.78
N VAL A 164 -8.70 12.32 4.60
CA VAL A 164 -9.33 13.13 5.66
C VAL A 164 -10.54 12.37 6.20
N ILE A 165 -10.56 12.10 7.50
CA ILE A 165 -11.73 11.50 8.14
C ILE A 165 -12.84 12.57 8.20
N PRO A 166 -14.01 12.34 7.58
CA PRO A 166 -15.06 13.34 7.52
C PRO A 166 -15.73 13.53 8.89
N ALA A 167 -16.26 14.73 9.16
CA ALA A 167 -17.00 15.03 10.40
C ALA A 167 -18.34 14.29 10.53
N ALA A 168 -18.79 13.63 9.44
CA ALA A 168 -19.93 12.73 9.44
C ALA A 168 -19.60 11.35 10.02
N ALA A 169 -18.31 11.02 10.21
CA ALA A 169 -17.89 9.84 10.93
C ALA A 169 -18.32 9.94 12.41
N VAL A 170 -18.44 8.77 13.06
CA VAL A 170 -18.78 8.67 14.48
C VAL A 170 -17.70 7.91 15.24
N SER A 171 -17.67 8.06 16.57
CA SER A 171 -16.81 7.23 17.42
C SER A 171 -17.06 5.76 17.16
N GLY A 172 -15.99 5.00 16.93
CA GLY A 172 -16.05 3.60 16.55
C GLY A 172 -16.41 3.36 15.08
N ALA A 173 -16.54 4.38 14.23
CA ALA A 173 -16.73 4.14 12.81
C ALA A 173 -15.57 3.32 12.23
N ARG A 174 -15.90 2.39 11.33
CA ARG A 174 -14.97 1.42 10.74
C ARG A 174 -14.64 1.79 9.30
N PHE A 175 -13.46 1.42 8.84
CA PHE A 175 -13.01 1.72 7.48
C PHE A 175 -13.20 0.50 6.59
N ALA A 176 -13.97 0.62 5.52
CA ALA A 176 -14.20 -0.49 4.60
C ALA A 176 -13.83 -0.10 3.19
N PHE A 177 -13.33 -1.07 2.44
CA PHE A 177 -13.32 -0.95 0.99
C PHE A 177 -14.76 -1.00 0.51
N ASN A 178 -15.59 -1.96 0.94
CA ASN A 178 -16.98 -2.09 0.48
C ASN A 178 -17.98 -2.15 1.65
N ALA A 179 -19.02 -1.32 1.62
CA ALA A 179 -20.18 -1.45 2.51
C ALA A 179 -21.11 -2.62 2.11
N THR A 180 -21.92 -3.11 3.05
CA THR A 180 -22.91 -4.17 2.79
C THR A 180 -23.88 -3.75 1.68
N GLY A 181 -23.97 -4.55 0.61
CA GLY A 181 -24.95 -4.35 -0.47
C GLY A 181 -24.56 -3.33 -1.56
N ALA A 182 -23.36 -2.74 -1.51
CA ALA A 182 -22.86 -1.87 -2.58
C ALA A 182 -22.15 -2.65 -3.70
N THR A 183 -22.32 -2.20 -4.95
CA THR A 183 -21.60 -2.72 -6.11
C THR A 183 -20.18 -2.14 -6.17
N SER A 184 -19.32 -2.68 -5.32
CA SER A 184 -17.86 -2.69 -5.39
C SER A 184 -17.13 -1.35 -5.24
N ARG A 185 -16.45 -1.20 -4.12
CA ARG A 185 -15.33 -0.28 -3.90
C ARG A 185 -14.10 -1.12 -3.60
N ASP A 186 -13.70 -1.95 -4.56
CA ASP A 186 -12.70 -3.02 -4.44
C ASP A 186 -11.25 -2.50 -4.38
N CYS A 187 -11.02 -1.42 -3.62
CA CYS A 187 -9.78 -0.64 -3.68
C CYS A 187 -9.44 -0.31 -5.15
N GLN A 188 -10.39 0.26 -5.90
CA GLN A 188 -10.12 0.73 -7.25
C GLN A 188 -9.17 1.92 -7.18
N MET A 189 -7.96 1.72 -7.65
CA MET A 189 -7.00 2.81 -7.85
C MET A 189 -7.41 3.60 -9.09
N THR A 190 -7.17 4.90 -9.08
CA THR A 190 -7.51 5.79 -10.19
C THR A 190 -6.45 6.87 -10.34
N THR A 191 -5.81 6.92 -11.50
CA THR A 191 -5.03 8.06 -11.96
C THR A 191 -5.96 9.00 -12.72
N ASN A 192 -6.25 10.16 -12.14
CA ASN A 192 -7.14 11.14 -12.77
C ASN A 192 -6.34 12.33 -13.33
N GLY A 193 -6.80 12.87 -14.45
CA GLY A 193 -6.20 14.03 -15.10
C GLY A 193 -4.75 13.77 -15.51
N SER A 194 -3.82 14.56 -14.97
CA SER A 194 -2.38 14.43 -15.26
C SER A 194 -1.64 13.42 -14.37
N ALA A 195 -2.34 12.68 -13.50
CA ALA A 195 -1.69 11.70 -12.64
C ALA A 195 -1.15 10.51 -13.47
N ALA A 196 0.00 9.97 -13.06
CA ALA A 196 0.63 8.81 -13.71
C ALA A 196 1.58 8.10 -12.75
N VAL A 197 1.76 6.79 -12.93
CA VAL A 197 2.68 5.97 -12.13
C VAL A 197 3.53 5.11 -13.04
N VAL A 198 4.85 5.16 -12.85
CA VAL A 198 5.81 4.30 -13.53
C VAL A 198 6.80 3.69 -12.55
N ASP A 199 7.36 2.54 -12.88
CA ASP A 199 8.37 1.84 -12.08
C ASP A 199 9.79 2.43 -12.21
N GLY A 200 10.78 1.72 -11.65
CA GLY A 200 12.19 2.10 -11.66
C GLY A 200 12.85 2.07 -13.04
N ASN A 201 12.22 1.42 -14.01
CA ASN A 201 12.64 1.36 -15.41
C ASN A 201 11.81 2.30 -16.31
N GLY A 202 10.78 2.96 -15.76
CA GLY A 202 9.87 3.83 -16.49
C GLY A 202 8.72 3.09 -17.19
N THR A 203 8.47 1.82 -16.85
CA THR A 203 7.29 1.09 -17.32
C THR A 203 6.06 1.59 -16.57
N THR A 204 4.93 1.80 -17.26
CA THR A 204 3.67 2.15 -16.61
C THR A 204 3.22 1.05 -15.66
N CYS A 205 2.90 1.41 -14.42
CA CYS A 205 2.24 0.51 -13.47
C CYS A 205 0.74 0.49 -13.75
N THR A 206 0.28 -0.49 -14.51
CA THR A 206 -1.12 -0.68 -14.90
C THR A 206 -2.05 -0.92 -13.71
N TRP A 207 -1.55 -1.51 -12.62
CA TRP A 207 -2.36 -1.68 -11.40
C TRP A 207 -2.74 -0.36 -10.72
N ALA A 208 -2.08 0.76 -11.07
CA ALA A 208 -2.45 2.09 -10.59
C ALA A 208 -3.85 2.56 -11.05
N ASP A 209 -4.47 1.83 -12.01
CA ASP A 209 -5.83 2.06 -12.53
C ASP A 209 -6.71 0.80 -12.45
N GLN A 210 -6.40 -0.10 -11.52
CA GLN A 210 -7.13 -1.37 -11.36
C GLN A 210 -7.65 -1.55 -9.93
N LYS A 211 -8.50 -2.57 -9.77
CA LYS A 211 -8.95 -3.06 -8.47
C LYS A 211 -7.81 -3.84 -7.83
N LEU A 212 -7.61 -3.64 -6.53
CA LEU A 212 -6.62 -4.42 -5.77
C LEU A 212 -7.26 -5.47 -4.86
N PHE A 213 -8.59 -5.52 -4.85
CA PHE A 213 -9.40 -6.44 -4.07
C PHE A 213 -10.46 -7.14 -4.93
N GLY A 214 -11.12 -8.15 -4.37
CA GLY A 214 -12.22 -8.86 -5.01
C GLY A 214 -11.76 -9.88 -6.06
N SER A 215 -12.70 -10.36 -6.87
CA SER A 215 -12.47 -11.43 -7.86
C SER A 215 -11.71 -11.01 -9.11
N SER A 216 -11.31 -9.75 -9.21
CA SER A 216 -10.62 -9.18 -10.37
C SER A 216 -9.49 -8.25 -9.91
N ALA A 217 -8.80 -8.62 -8.84
CA ALA A 217 -7.61 -7.91 -8.41
C ALA A 217 -6.54 -7.97 -9.51
N GLY A 218 -5.93 -6.83 -9.82
CA GLY A 218 -4.91 -6.70 -10.86
C GLY A 218 -3.52 -6.32 -10.34
N ALA A 219 -3.36 -6.33 -9.01
CA ALA A 219 -2.08 -6.13 -8.34
C ALA A 219 -1.60 -7.44 -7.69
N GLY A 220 -0.77 -7.33 -6.66
CA GLY A 220 -0.12 -8.46 -6.03
C GLY A 220 1.14 -8.89 -6.79
N VAL A 221 1.80 -9.93 -6.28
CA VAL A 221 3.08 -10.45 -6.79
C VAL A 221 3.02 -11.07 -8.20
N ASP A 222 1.81 -11.33 -8.69
CA ASP A 222 1.51 -12.03 -9.94
C ASP A 222 0.55 -11.23 -10.84
N HIS A 223 0.28 -9.95 -10.50
CA HIS A 223 -0.72 -9.10 -11.17
C HIS A 223 -2.13 -9.72 -11.25
N SER A 224 -2.47 -10.60 -10.32
CA SER A 224 -3.80 -11.22 -10.25
C SER A 224 -4.27 -11.52 -8.82
N SER A 225 -3.38 -11.47 -7.84
CA SER A 225 -3.66 -11.79 -6.45
C SER A 225 -4.18 -10.57 -5.69
N ALA A 226 -5.26 -10.79 -4.92
CA ALA A 226 -5.78 -9.76 -4.04
C ALA A 226 -4.75 -9.42 -2.94
N VAL A 227 -4.46 -8.13 -2.77
CA VAL A 227 -3.54 -7.65 -1.71
C VAL A 227 -4.25 -7.42 -0.39
N TRP A 228 -5.57 -7.59 -0.39
CA TRP A 228 -6.44 -7.47 0.78
C TRP A 228 -7.15 -8.79 1.06
N GLY A 229 -7.30 -9.18 2.32
CA GLY A 229 -7.96 -10.45 2.66
C GLY A 229 -8.17 -10.72 4.15
N THR A 230 -9.11 -11.63 4.41
CA THR A 230 -9.51 -12.16 5.74
C THR A 230 -8.88 -13.52 6.06
N GLY A 231 -8.07 -14.08 5.16
CA GLY A 231 -7.57 -15.45 5.27
C GLY A 231 -6.06 -15.58 5.40
N VAL A 232 -5.29 -14.58 4.97
CA VAL A 232 -3.83 -14.62 4.97
C VAL A 232 -3.28 -13.19 5.04
N ALA A 233 -2.22 -12.99 5.83
CA ALA A 233 -1.35 -11.81 5.73
C ALA A 233 -0.44 -11.97 4.50
N GLN A 234 -0.99 -11.90 3.30
CA GLN A 234 -0.14 -11.78 2.12
C GLN A 234 0.31 -10.33 2.08
N TYR A 235 1.45 -10.12 2.74
CA TYR A 235 2.14 -8.84 2.77
C TYR A 235 1.30 -7.75 3.47
N ASN A 236 0.78 -8.05 4.66
CA ASN A 236 0.22 -7.00 5.51
C ASN A 236 1.33 -6.39 6.36
N SER A 237 1.42 -5.05 6.33
CA SER A 237 1.97 -4.08 7.30
C SER A 237 3.25 -4.39 8.08
N GLU A 238 3.87 -3.33 8.61
CA GLU A 238 4.88 -3.44 9.67
C GLU A 238 4.31 -3.94 11.00
N LEU A 239 3.02 -4.29 11.03
CA LEU A 239 2.30 -4.80 12.18
C LEU A 239 2.05 -6.29 11.97
N VAL A 240 2.81 -7.10 12.71
CA VAL A 240 2.57 -8.51 13.13
C VAL A 240 1.55 -9.29 12.29
N GLU A 241 2.03 -10.37 11.63
CA GLU A 241 1.27 -11.42 10.90
C GLU A 241 -0.25 -11.51 11.18
N THR A 242 -1.05 -10.57 10.69
CA THR A 242 -2.50 -10.60 10.82
C THR A 242 -3.15 -10.14 9.53
N GLN A 243 -4.40 -10.56 9.34
CA GLN A 243 -5.23 -10.26 8.18
C GLN A 243 -5.33 -8.75 7.96
N THR A 244 -5.39 -8.29 6.71
CA THR A 244 -5.65 -6.87 6.44
C THR A 244 -7.10 -6.49 6.71
N LEU A 245 -7.98 -7.49 6.59
CA LEU A 245 -9.40 -7.33 6.71
C LEU A 245 -9.97 -8.27 7.77
N GLU A 246 -10.99 -7.82 8.48
CA GLU A 246 -11.83 -8.65 9.34
C GLU A 246 -13.31 -8.46 8.99
N THR A 247 -14.12 -9.51 9.17
CA THR A 247 -15.57 -9.41 9.04
C THR A 247 -16.18 -9.02 10.37
N VAL A 248 -16.79 -7.83 10.42
CA VAL A 248 -17.45 -7.31 11.63
C VAL A 248 -18.96 -7.34 11.43
N ALA A 249 -19.67 -7.89 12.41
CA ALA A 249 -21.12 -7.84 12.46
C ALA A 249 -21.59 -6.56 13.15
N GLY A 250 -22.61 -5.93 12.58
CA GLY A 250 -23.40 -4.92 13.26
C GLY A 250 -24.34 -5.53 14.30
N SER A 251 -24.97 -4.66 15.08
CA SER A 251 -25.95 -5.02 16.10
C SER A 251 -27.34 -5.34 15.55
N SER A 252 -27.65 -4.94 14.32
CA SER A 252 -28.86 -5.33 13.59
C SER A 252 -28.70 -6.68 12.89
N SER A 253 -29.79 -7.44 12.82
CA SER A 253 -29.83 -8.73 12.13
C SER A 253 -29.45 -8.57 10.65
N GLY A 254 -28.42 -9.29 10.21
CA GLY A 254 -27.96 -9.29 8.81
C GLY A 254 -26.97 -8.17 8.45
N SER A 255 -26.61 -7.31 9.40
CA SER A 255 -25.58 -6.28 9.20
C SER A 255 -24.20 -6.88 9.38
N SER A 256 -23.38 -6.91 8.34
CA SER A 256 -21.95 -7.22 8.43
C SER A 256 -21.16 -6.64 7.27
N ALA A 257 -19.92 -6.22 7.53
CA ALA A 257 -19.02 -5.70 6.53
C ALA A 257 -17.60 -6.20 6.74
N THR A 258 -16.81 -6.17 5.66
CA THR A 258 -15.39 -6.46 5.68
C THR A 258 -14.63 -5.15 5.82
N VAL A 259 -13.93 -4.97 6.93
CA VAL A 259 -13.30 -3.71 7.34
C VAL A 259 -11.81 -3.88 7.56
N LEU A 260 -11.04 -2.79 7.54
CA LEU A 260 -9.63 -2.80 7.92
C LEU A 260 -9.50 -3.22 9.39
N THR A 261 -8.68 -4.24 9.63
CA THR A 261 -8.45 -4.78 10.97
C THR A 261 -7.86 -3.73 11.89
N SER A 262 -8.29 -3.70 13.15
CA SER A 262 -7.75 -2.84 14.23
C SER A 262 -7.88 -1.32 14.04
N LEU A 263 -8.55 -0.86 12.98
CA LEU A 263 -8.81 0.57 12.76
C LEU A 263 -10.25 0.94 13.12
N ALA A 264 -10.38 1.97 13.96
CA ALA A 264 -11.66 2.58 14.29
C ALA A 264 -11.46 4.06 14.62
N CYS A 265 -12.44 4.90 14.29
CA CYS A 265 -12.43 6.29 14.70
C CYS A 265 -12.52 6.43 16.22
N VAL A 266 -11.81 7.43 16.76
CA VAL A 266 -11.84 7.81 18.19
C VAL A 266 -12.71 9.03 18.42
#